data_AF-A0A2S5R7G0-F1
#
_entry.id   AF-A0A2S5R7G0-F1
#
_cell.length_a   1.000
_cell.length_b   1.000
_cell.length_c   1.000
_cell.angle_alpha   90.00
_cell.angle_beta   90.00
_cell.angle_gamma   90.00
#
_symmetry.space_group_name_H-M   'P 1'
#
loop_
_entity.id
_entity.type
_entity.pdbx_description
1 polymer ?
#
loop_
_entity_poly.entity_id
_entity_poly.type
_entity_poly.pdbx_seq_one_letter_code
_entity_poly.pdbx_strand_id
1 'polypeptide(L)' 'MLDILREAERLKKGKVGRKKKLILKDRLLMALEYIREYRTYFHISQSYGVK' A
#
# COMPACT_ATOMS: atom_id res chain seq x y z
N MET A 1 9.70 9.82 0.63
CA MET A 1 8.99 8.69 -0.04
C MET A 1 7.47 8.86 -0.02
N LEU A 2 6.85 9.17 1.12
CA LEU A 2 5.39 9.39 1.19
C LEU A 2 4.91 10.55 0.31
N ASP A 3 5.64 11.66 0.24
CA ASP A 3 5.25 12.81 -0.59
C ASP A 3 5.29 12.48 -2.09
N ILE A 4 6.30 11.74 -2.54
CA ILE A 4 6.42 11.24 -3.92
C ILE A 4 5.22 10.36 -4.26
N LEU A 5 4.84 9.45 -3.35
CA LEU A 5 3.68 8.58 -3.55
C LEU A 5 2.37 9.39 -3.55
N ARG A 6 2.25 10.42 -2.71
CA ARG A 6 1.07 11.28 -2.65
C ARG A 6 0.89 12.06 -3.95
N GLU A 7 1.97 12.56 -4.51
CA GLU A 7 1.99 13.21 -5.82
C GLU A 7 1.60 12.24 -6.94
N ALA A 8 2.16 11.02 -6.94
CA ALA A 8 1.79 9.97 -7.89
C ALA A 8 0.29 9.60 -7.80
N GLU A 9 -0.27 9.56 -6.59
CA GLU A 9 -1.71 9.31 -6.40
C GLU A 9 -2.58 10.46 -6.88
N ARG A 10 -2.11 11.71 -6.73
CA ARG A 10 -2.79 12.90 -7.26
C ARG A 10 -2.83 12.85 -8.79
N LEU A 11 -1.75 12.44 -9.44
CA LEU A 11 -1.70 12.25 -10.90
C LEU A 11 -2.62 11.10 -11.36
N LYS A 12 -2.75 10.03 -10.56
CA LYS A 12 -3.54 8.84 -10.89
C LYS A 12 -5.05 8.98 -10.63
N LYS A 13 -5.50 10.07 -9.99
CA LYS A 13 -6.91 10.31 -9.58
C LYS A 13 -7.93 10.30 -10.73
N GLY A 14 -7.50 10.43 -11.99
CA GLY A 14 -8.39 10.36 -13.16
C GLY A 14 -8.94 8.96 -13.49
N LYS A 15 -8.37 7.89 -12.90
CA LYS A 15 -8.86 6.50 -13.07
C LYS A 15 -9.52 6.04 -11.77
N VAL A 16 -10.78 6.40 -11.58
CA VAL A 16 -11.55 6.14 -10.35
C VAL A 16 -11.91 4.65 -10.28
N GLY A 17 -10.99 3.86 -9.72
CA GLY A 17 -11.24 2.48 -9.31
C GLY A 17 -11.78 2.38 -7.88
N ARG A 18 -11.82 1.15 -7.36
CA ARG A 18 -12.27 0.85 -5.99
C ARG A 18 -11.49 1.65 -4.93
N LYS A 19 -12.22 2.17 -3.93
CA LYS A 19 -11.63 2.86 -2.77
C LYS A 19 -10.58 1.96 -2.09
N LYS A 20 -9.43 2.55 -1.78
CA LYS A 20 -8.31 1.85 -1.13
C LYS A 20 -8.68 1.54 0.32
N LYS A 21 -8.52 0.28 0.75
CA LYS A 21 -8.79 -0.17 2.13
C LYS A 21 -7.74 0.35 3.14
N LEU A 22 -6.52 0.64 2.67
CA LEU A 22 -5.39 1.07 3.52
C LEU A 22 -4.96 2.50 3.22
N ILE A 23 -4.52 3.19 4.28
CA ILE A 23 -3.84 4.49 4.17
C ILE A 23 -2.52 4.35 3.41
N LEU A 24 -2.01 5.46 2.86
CA LEU A 24 -0.80 5.45 2.05
C LEU A 24 0.44 4.95 2.81
N LYS A 25 0.55 5.31 4.08
CA LYS A 25 1.65 4.92 4.96
C LYS A 25 1.71 3.40 5.15
N ASP A 26 0.58 2.78 5.46
CA ASP A 26 0.51 1.33 5.74
C ASP A 26 0.76 0.51 4.48
N ARG A 27 0.34 1.00 3.31
CA ARG A 27 0.70 0.36 2.04
C ARG A 27 2.20 0.39 1.77
N LEU A 28 2.86 1.50 2.10
CA LEU A 28 4.30 1.59 1.99
C LEU A 28 4.98 0.65 2.97
N LEU A 29 4.51 0.61 4.22
CA LEU A 29 5.07 -0.26 5.26
C LEU A 29 4.95 -1.75 4.88
N MET A 30 3.77 -2.17 4.43
CA MET A 30 3.50 -3.53 3.94
C MET A 30 4.44 -3.93 2.78
N ALA A 31 4.75 -3.00 1.86
CA ALA A 31 5.69 -3.26 0.78
C ALA A 31 7.14 -3.40 1.28
N LEU A 32 7.53 -2.62 2.29
CA LEU A 32 8.86 -2.70 2.90
C LEU A 32 9.05 -3.98 3.72
N GLU A 33 8.02 -4.42 4.45
CA GLU A 33 8.03 -5.71 5.17
C GLU A 33 8.20 -6.88 4.21
N TYR A 34 7.52 -6.85 3.06
CA TYR A 34 7.71 -7.83 2.00
C TYR A 34 9.18 -7.91 1.54
N ILE A 35 9.81 -6.75 1.30
CA ILE A 35 11.20 -6.67 0.83
C ILE A 35 12.19 -7.12 1.91
N ARG A 36 11.95 -6.74 3.18
CA ARG A 36 12.88 -7.02 4.28
C ARG A 36 12.81 -8.46 4.74
N GLU A 37 11.61 -9.00 4.91
CA GLU A 37 11.40 -10.27 5.59
C GLU A 37 11.07 -11.42 4.63
N TYR A 38 10.96 -11.14 3.32
CA TYR A 38 10.50 -12.10 2.29
C TYR A 38 9.15 -12.76 2.63
N ARG A 39 8.40 -12.17 3.57
CA ARG A 39 7.11 -12.68 4.02
C ARG A 39 6.09 -12.48 2.90
N THR A 40 5.30 -13.50 2.57
CA THR A 40 4.38 -13.39 1.43
C THR A 40 3.30 -12.32 1.66
N TYR A 41 2.85 -11.69 0.57
CA TYR A 41 1.79 -10.68 0.62
C TYR A 41 0.52 -11.16 1.33
N PHE A 42 0.21 -12.45 1.27
CA PHE A 42 -0.91 -13.05 1.98
C PHE A 42 -0.74 -12.97 3.50
N HIS A 43 0.42 -13.38 4.03
CA HIS A 43 0.66 -13.33 5.48
C HIS A 43 0.73 -11.89 6.00
N ILE A 44 1.28 -10.97 5.21
CA ILE A 44 1.31 -9.55 5.59
C ILE A 44 -0.11 -8.98 5.54
N SER A 45 -0.90 -9.27 4.51
CA SER A 45 -2.27 -8.74 4.40
C SER A 45 -3.17 -9.16 5.56
N GLN A 46 -2.99 -10.38 6.10
CA GLN A 46 -3.70 -10.82 7.30
C GLN A 46 -3.37 -9.94 8.53
N SER A 47 -2.11 -9.54 8.71
CA SER A 47 -1.70 -8.65 9.81
C SER A 47 -2.31 -7.25 9.71
N TYR A 48 -2.57 -6.76 8.50
CA TYR A 48 -3.21 -5.45 8.26
C TYR A 48 -4.73 -5.54 8.07
N GLY A 49 -5.35 -6.71 8.24
CA GLY A 49 -6.80 -6.89 8.07
C GLY A 49 -7.30 -6.69 6.63
N VAL A 50 -6.41 -6.77 5.64
CA VAL A 50 -6.74 -6.60 4.22
C VAL A 50 -7.02 -7.96 3.60
N LYS A 51 -8.19 -8.50 3.92
CA LYS A 51 -8.79 -9.65 3.25
C LYS A 51 -9.89 -9.18 2.30
#